data_AF-A0A970XTU1-F1
#
_entry.id   AF-A0A970XTU1-F1
#
_cell.length_a   1.000
_cell.length_b   1.000
_cell.length_c   1.000
_cell.angle_alpha   90.00
_cell.angle_beta   90.00
_cell.angle_gamma   90.00
#
_symmetry.space_group_name_H-M   'P 1'
#
loop_
_entity.id
_entity.type
_entity.pdbx_description
1 polymer ?
#
loop_
_entity_poly.entity_id
_entity_poly.type
_entity_poly.pdbx_seq_one_letter_code
_entity_poly.pdbx_strand_id
1 'polypeptide(L)'
;SNQLLVVTGDSGPVEESGAVATLGLDYEKLGFQTGQMAIKVLTEGADPATMAVEAQTEFNLIVNKSGAEALGVELPQAVLDKAETVIE
;
A
#
# COMPACT_ATOMS: atom_id res chain seq x y z
N SER A 1 -0.48 -1.25 28.98
CA SER A 1 -0.41 -1.31 27.50
C SER A 1 0.90 -1.94 27.09
N ASN A 2 0.86 -2.83 26.10
CA ASN A 2 2.08 -3.30 25.43
C ASN A 2 2.42 -2.30 24.31
N GLN A 3 3.64 -1.79 24.28
CA GLN A 3 4.14 -0.88 23.24
C GLN A 3 4.63 -1.69 22.04
N LEU A 4 3.69 -2.31 21.31
CA LEU A 4 4.01 -3.12 20.14
C LEU A 4 3.79 -2.31 18.87
N LEU A 5 4.82 -2.25 18.03
CA LEU A 5 4.71 -1.73 16.68
C LEU A 5 3.93 -2.73 15.81
N VAL A 6 2.88 -2.25 15.15
CA VAL A 6 2.07 -3.05 14.24
C VAL A 6 2.33 -2.61 12.81
N VAL A 7 2.68 -3.57 11.96
CA VAL A 7 2.81 -3.38 10.50
C VAL A 7 1.71 -4.16 9.82
N THR A 8 0.99 -3.52 8.90
CA THR A 8 -0.17 -4.10 8.21
C THR A 8 0.11 -4.29 6.71
N GLY A 9 -0.78 -5.02 6.04
CA GLY A 9 -0.74 -5.21 4.58
C GLY A 9 -1.64 -4.23 3.80
N ASP A 10 -2.31 -3.32 4.51
CA ASP A 10 -3.23 -2.33 3.94
C ASP A 10 -3.01 -0.97 4.64
N SER A 11 -3.39 0.13 3.98
CA SER A 11 -3.16 1.51 4.46
C SER A 11 -4.20 1.97 5.47
N GLY A 12 -5.44 1.48 5.39
CA GLY A 12 -6.52 1.89 6.30
C GLY A 12 -6.15 1.77 7.78
N PRO A 13 -5.52 0.67 8.24
CA PRO A 13 -5.06 0.57 9.62
C PRO A 13 -3.98 1.59 10.03
N VAL A 14 -3.12 2.01 9.10
CA VAL A 14 -2.07 3.02 9.33
C VAL A 14 -2.68 4.41 9.43
N GLU A 15 -3.68 4.68 8.60
CA GLU A 15 -4.42 5.94 8.50
C GLU A 15 -5.39 6.14 9.67
N GLU A 16 -6.08 5.09 10.11
CA GLU A 16 -7.25 5.22 10.98
C GLU A 16 -7.15 4.47 12.32
N SER A 17 -6.28 3.45 12.42
CA SER A 17 -6.29 2.50 13.55
C SER A 17 -4.98 2.43 14.34
N GLY A 18 -4.01 3.30 14.03
CA GLY A 18 -2.75 3.42 14.79
C GLY A 18 -1.69 2.36 14.46
N ALA A 19 -1.82 1.63 13.35
CA ALA A 19 -0.68 0.87 12.82
C ALA A 19 0.44 1.83 12.40
N VAL A 20 1.69 1.39 12.52
CA VAL A 20 2.85 2.28 12.35
C VAL A 20 3.36 2.30 10.91
N ALA A 21 3.16 1.23 10.15
CA ALA A 21 3.55 1.20 8.74
C ALA A 21 2.76 0.17 7.94
N THR A 22 2.71 0.39 6.62
CA THR A 22 2.32 -0.61 5.63
C THR A 22 3.21 -0.49 4.41
N LEU A 23 3.42 -1.60 3.72
CA LEU A 23 3.81 -1.60 2.32
C LEU A 23 2.55 -1.91 1.52
N GLY A 24 1.77 -0.86 1.29
CA GLY A 24 0.41 -0.97 0.78
C GLY A 24 0.37 -1.08 -0.73
N LEU A 25 -0.69 -1.73 -1.22
CA LEU A 25 -1.08 -1.63 -2.62
C LEU A 25 -1.61 -0.23 -2.89
N ASP A 26 -1.10 0.40 -3.93
CA ASP A 26 -1.77 1.51 -4.58
C ASP A 26 -2.98 0.96 -5.37
N TYR A 27 -4.16 1.02 -4.75
CA TYR A 27 -5.40 0.52 -5.33
C TYR A 27 -5.84 1.29 -6.58
N GLU A 28 -5.43 2.56 -6.73
CA GLU A 28 -5.71 3.34 -7.93
C GLU A 28 -4.91 2.78 -9.11
N LYS A 29 -3.61 2.54 -8.92
CA LYS A 29 -2.76 1.90 -9.93
C LYS A 29 -3.23 0.49 -10.27
N LEU A 30 -3.65 -0.30 -9.28
CA LEU A 30 -4.23 -1.63 -9.51
C LEU A 30 -5.50 -1.56 -10.36
N GLY A 31 -6.38 -0.61 -10.05
CA GLY A 31 -7.59 -0.35 -10.81
C GLY A 31 -7.28 0.08 -12.24
N PHE A 32 -6.27 0.92 -12.43
CA PHE A 32 -5.81 1.34 -13.76
C PHE A 32 -5.27 0.17 -14.58
N GLN A 33 -4.43 -0.69 -13.99
CA GLN A 33 -3.93 -1.92 -14.62
C GLN A 33 -5.08 -2.85 -15.01
N THR A 34 -6.05 -3.03 -14.11
CA THR A 34 -7.27 -3.81 -14.38
C THR A 34 -8.07 -3.20 -15.54
N GLY A 35 -8.16 -1.87 -15.63
CA GLY A 35 -8.78 -1.17 -16.75
C GLY A 35 -8.09 -1.44 -18.09
N GLN A 36 -6.76 -1.53 -18.10
CA GLN A 36 -6.02 -1.91 -19.31
C GLN A 36 -6.33 -3.35 -19.73
N MET A 37 -6.46 -4.28 -18.79
CA MET A 37 -6.91 -5.65 -19.10
C MET A 37 -8.31 -5.65 -19.70
N ALA A 38 -9.23 -4.82 -19.17
CA ALA A 38 -10.58 -4.67 -19.72
C ALA A 38 -10.58 -4.14 -21.16
N ILE A 39 -9.68 -3.20 -21.50
CA ILE A 39 -9.52 -2.72 -22.89
C ILE A 39 -9.14 -3.89 -23.81
N LYS A 40 -8.14 -4.69 -23.44
CA LYS A 40 -7.73 -5.87 -24.23
C LYS A 40 -8.89 -6.83 -24.50
N VAL A 41 -9.73 -7.07 -23.49
CA VAL A 41 -10.93 -7.92 -23.65
C VAL A 41 -11.96 -7.27 -24.58
N LEU A 42 -12.32 -6.01 -24.33
CA LEU A 42 -13.44 -5.34 -24.99
C LEU A 42 -13.13 -4.89 -26.42
N THR A 43 -11.88 -4.52 -26.72
CA THR A 43 -11.52 -3.92 -28.01
C THR A 43 -10.54 -4.76 -28.83
N GLU A 44 -9.78 -5.66 -28.21
CA GLU A 44 -8.74 -6.45 -28.89
C GLU A 44 -9.09 -7.96 -28.97
N GLY A 45 -10.18 -8.39 -28.33
CA GLY A 45 -10.72 -9.74 -28.43
C GLY A 45 -9.99 -10.77 -27.56
N ALA A 46 -9.27 -10.34 -26.51
CA ALA A 46 -8.63 -11.26 -25.59
C ALA A 46 -9.66 -12.09 -24.80
N ASP A 47 -9.41 -13.40 -24.64
CA ASP A 47 -10.28 -14.32 -23.90
C ASP A 47 -9.96 -14.29 -22.39
N PRO A 48 -10.89 -13.83 -21.52
CA PRO A 48 -10.68 -13.81 -20.08
C PRO A 48 -10.38 -15.18 -19.48
N ALA A 49 -10.85 -16.28 -20.09
CA ALA A 49 -10.62 -17.64 -19.58
C ALA A 49 -9.15 -18.08 -19.69
N THR A 50 -8.38 -17.45 -20.58
CA THR A 50 -6.96 -17.78 -20.82
C THR A 50 -5.99 -16.64 -20.49
N MET A 51 -6.51 -15.44 -20.20
CA MET A 51 -5.70 -14.30 -19.77
C MET A 51 -5.06 -14.58 -18.39
N ALA A 52 -3.76 -14.33 -18.27
CA ALA A 52 -3.05 -14.51 -17.01
C ALA A 52 -3.52 -13.49 -15.95
N VAL A 53 -3.66 -13.94 -14.71
CA VAL A 53 -3.89 -13.05 -13.56
C VAL A 53 -2.63 -12.22 -13.34
N GLU A 54 -2.79 -10.89 -13.32
CA GLU A 54 -1.70 -9.98 -13.05
C GLU A 54 -1.63 -9.64 -11.55
N ALA A 55 -0.42 -9.58 -11.01
CA ALA A 55 -0.17 -9.07 -9.67
C ALA A 55 0.32 -7.62 -9.76
N GLN A 56 0.05 -6.84 -8.73
CA GLN A 56 0.56 -5.48 -8.64
C GLN A 56 2.09 -5.47 -8.53
N THR A 57 2.72 -4.62 -9.32
CA THR A 57 4.19 -4.49 -9.36
C THR A 57 4.73 -3.34 -8.53
N GLU A 58 3.88 -2.38 -8.17
CA GLU A 58 4.25 -1.16 -7.45
C GLU A 58 3.62 -1.14 -6.05
N PHE A 59 4.42 -0.88 -5.03
CA PHE A 59 3.94 -0.79 -3.65
C PHE A 59 4.38 0.53 -3.04
N ASN A 60 3.50 1.14 -2.24
CA ASN A 60 3.76 2.42 -1.61
C ASN A 60 4.02 2.20 -0.12
N LEU A 61 5.15 2.73 0.38
CA LEU A 61 5.42 2.72 1.81
C LEU A 61 4.66 3.87 2.46
N ILE A 62 3.81 3.55 3.43
CA ILE A 62 3.07 4.53 4.24
C ILE A 62 3.49 4.33 5.68
N VAL A 63 3.83 5.41 6.37
CA VAL A 63 4.26 5.38 7.77
C VAL A 63 3.49 6.37 8.63
N ASN A 64 3.18 5.96 9.86
CA ASN A 64 2.56 6.78 10.87
C ASN A 64 3.59 7.19 11.93
N LYS A 65 4.15 8.37 11.75
CA LYS A 65 5.22 8.92 12.57
C LYS A 65 4.71 9.32 13.94
N SER A 66 3.58 10.01 14.07
CA SER A 66 2.98 10.32 15.38
C SER A 66 2.63 9.06 16.17
N GLY A 67 2.16 8.02 15.50
CA GLY A 67 1.90 6.71 16.08
C GLY A 67 3.18 6.06 16.62
N ALA A 68 4.27 6.10 15.88
CA ALA A 68 5.57 5.61 16.35
C ALA A 68 6.10 6.42 17.55
N GLU A 69 6.00 7.75 17.49
CA GLU A 69 6.43 8.65 18.56
C GLU A 69 5.62 8.44 19.84
N ALA A 70 4.31 8.24 19.74
CA ALA A 70 3.43 7.91 20.86
C ALA A 70 3.79 6.56 21.52
N LEU A 71 4.44 5.66 20.78
CA LEU A 71 5.00 4.41 21.29
C LEU A 71 6.45 4.54 21.77
N GLY A 72 7.04 5.75 21.72
CA GLY A 72 8.41 6.02 22.13
C GLY A 72 9.46 5.54 21.12
N VAL A 73 9.08 5.40 19.85
CA VAL A 73 9.94 4.94 18.76
C VAL A 73 10.18 6.07 17.77
N GLU A 74 11.45 6.40 17.54
CA GLU A 74 11.87 7.29 16.47
C GLU A 74 12.07 6.48 15.18
N LEU A 75 11.37 6.86 14.12
CA LEU A 75 11.53 6.20 12.81
C LEU A 75 12.86 6.64 12.17
N PRO A 76 13.69 5.71 11.65
CA PRO A 76 14.91 6.08 10.96
C PRO A 76 14.62 6.99 9.76
N GLN A 77 15.46 8.02 9.54
CA GLN A 77 15.30 8.93 8.40
C GLN A 77 15.24 8.20 7.06
N ALA A 78 16.02 7.13 6.89
CA ALA A 78 16.01 6.32 5.68
C ALA A 78 14.67 5.60 5.39
N VAL A 79 13.80 5.45 6.40
CA VAL A 79 12.43 4.94 6.24
C VAL A 79 11.51 6.08 5.81
N LEU A 80 11.63 7.25 6.44
CA LEU A 80 10.86 8.45 6.09
C LEU A 80 11.13 8.90 4.65
N ASP A 81 12.41 8.89 4.23
CA ASP A 81 12.82 9.29 2.87
C ASP A 81 12.27 8.36 1.77
N LYS A 82 11.92 7.13 2.14
CA LYS A 82 11.33 6.12 1.23
C LYS A 82 9.82 6.08 1.31
N ALA A 83 9.22 6.70 2.32
CA ALA A 83 7.78 6.71 2.49
C ALA A 83 7.18 7.64 1.43
N GLU A 84 6.19 7.12 0.72
CA GLU A 84 5.40 7.92 -0.20
C GLU A 84 4.45 8.84 0.59
N THR A 85 3.95 8.34 1.72
CA THR A 85 3.11 9.09 2.65
C THR A 85 3.65 8.97 4.07
N VAL A 86 3.80 10.12 4.73
CA VAL A 86 4.12 10.22 6.16
C VAL A 86 2.92 10.87 6.85
N ILE A 87 2.33 10.16 7.81
CA ILE A 87 1.30 10.69 8.71
C ILE A 87 2.02 11.26 9.92
N GLU A 88 1.78 12.55 10.19
CA GLU A 88 2.39 13.33 11.27
C GLU A 88 1.56 13.34 12.56
#